data_AF-A0AAV6CHR5-F1
#
_entry.id   AF-A0AAV6CHR5-F1
#
_cell.length_a   1.000
_cell.length_b   1.000
_cell.length_c   1.000
_cell.angle_alpha   90.00
_cell.angle_beta   90.00
_cell.angle_gamma   90.00
#
_symmetry.space_group_name_H-M   'P 1'
#
loop_
_entity.id
_entity.type
_entity.pdbx_description
1 polymer ?
#
loop_
_entity_poly.entity_id
_entity_poly.type
_entity_poly.pdbx_seq_one_letter_code
_entity_poly.pdbx_strand_id
1 'polypeptide(L)' 'MNCTHYDAHVAHKCRERRADPVLDKEMANFCEYFELSRRAFKGVGKNAREEAARDALKKLFGD' A
#
# COMPACT_ATOMS: atom_id res chain seq x y z
N MET A 1 -2.06 2.25 3.97
CA MET A 1 -1.63 1.68 5.26
C MET A 1 -2.86 1.13 5.94
N ASN A 2 -2.87 -0.17 6.21
CA ASN A 2 -4.09 -0.94 6.50
C ASN A 2 -4.08 -1.53 7.92
N CYS A 3 -3.45 -0.85 8.87
CA CYS A 3 -3.39 -1.27 10.28
C CYS A 3 -4.29 -0.34 11.11
N THR A 4 -5.19 -0.93 11.91
CA THR A 4 -6.14 -0.19 12.77
C THR A 4 -5.46 0.55 13.92
N HIS A 5 -4.29 0.07 14.36
CA HIS A 5 -3.51 0.67 15.44
C HIS A 5 -2.44 1.65 14.96
N TYR A 6 -2.31 1.84 13.65
CA TYR A 6 -1.36 2.80 13.09
C TYR A 6 -1.80 4.24 13.39
N ASP A 7 -0.86 5.03 13.92
CA ASP A 7 -1.06 6.45 14.15
C ASP A 7 0.24 7.21 13.88
N ALA A 8 0.26 8.10 12.88
CA ALA A 8 1.47 8.86 12.52
C ALA A 8 1.96 9.81 13.62
N HIS A 9 1.14 10.13 14.63
CA HIS A 9 1.41 11.12 15.67
C HIS A 9 2.07 10.55 16.95
N VAL A 10 2.24 9.23 17.06
CA VAL A 10 2.87 8.60 18.23
C VAL A 10 4.29 8.12 17.91
N ALA A 11 5.17 8.05 18.91
CA ALA A 11 6.61 7.80 18.74
C ALA A 11 6.94 6.55 17.89
N HIS A 12 6.22 5.45 18.09
CA HIS A 12 6.41 4.20 17.32
C HIS A 12 5.47 4.05 16.13
N LYS A 13 4.65 5.07 15.87
CA LYS A 13 3.54 5.06 14.94
C LYS A 13 2.56 3.89 15.10
N CYS A 14 2.46 3.36 16.32
CA CYS A 14 1.56 2.27 16.70
C CYS A 14 1.04 2.54 18.11
N ARG A 15 -0.27 2.39 18.34
CA ARG A 15 -0.91 2.55 19.66
C ARG A 15 -0.97 1.27 20.49
N GLU A 16 -0.63 0.13 19.90
CA GLU A 16 -0.57 -1.15 20.62
C GLU A 16 0.72 -1.21 21.46
N ARG A 17 0.58 -1.51 22.76
CA ARG A 17 1.70 -1.57 23.71
C ARG A 17 2.40 -2.92 23.72
N ARG A 18 1.71 -3.98 23.28
CA ARG A 18 2.23 -5.36 23.25
C ARG A 18 3.03 -5.68 21.99
N ALA A 19 2.88 -4.91 20.92
CA ALA A 19 3.53 -5.19 19.65
C ALA A 19 5.00 -4.73 19.68
N ASP A 20 5.91 -5.61 19.27
CA ASP A 20 7.31 -5.24 19.08
C ASP A 20 7.43 -4.13 18.03
N PRO A 21 8.37 -3.17 18.20
CA PRO A 21 8.56 -2.10 17.22
C PRO A 21 8.94 -2.67 15.85
N VAL A 22 8.10 -2.42 14.85
CA VAL A 22 8.39 -2.77 13.46
C VAL A 22 9.39 -1.77 12.87
N LEU A 23 10.56 -2.25 12.45
CA LEU A 23 11.62 -1.45 11.83
C LEU A 23 11.27 -1.07 10.39
N ASP A 24 10.75 -2.02 9.60
CA ASP A 24 10.31 -1.79 8.23
C ASP A 24 8.78 -1.68 8.15
N LYS A 25 8.30 -0.45 8.04
CA LYS A 25 6.87 -0.12 8.01
C LYS A 25 6.29 -0.12 6.60
N GLU A 26 7.12 -0.25 5.57
CA GLU A 26 6.73 -0.13 4.17
C GLU A 26 6.62 -1.50 3.49
N MET A 27 7.31 -2.52 4.01
CA MET A 27 7.14 -3.90 3.58
C MET A 27 5.82 -4.52 4.07
N ALA A 28 5.20 -5.33 3.21
CA ALA A 28 3.84 -5.80 3.39
C ALA A 28 3.71 -6.85 4.51
N ASN A 29 2.69 -6.65 5.36
CA ASN A 29 1.98 -7.66 6.17
C ASN A 29 2.64 -8.22 7.45
N PHE A 30 3.47 -7.47 8.18
CA PHE A 30 3.94 -7.95 9.50
C PHE A 30 2.92 -7.72 10.64
N CYS A 31 1.87 -6.92 10.40
CA CYS A 31 0.91 -6.59 11.45
C CYS A 31 -0.21 -7.64 11.50
N GLU A 32 -0.30 -8.35 12.62
CA GLU A 32 -1.43 -9.27 12.92
C GLU A 32 -2.80 -8.57 12.91
N TYR A 33 -2.81 -7.24 13.04
CA TYR A 33 -4.00 -6.38 12.98
C TYR A 33 -4.22 -5.72 11.61
N PHE A 34 -3.69 -6.32 10.55
CA PHE A 34 -4.02 -5.87 9.20
C PHE A 34 -5.54 -6.02 8.98
N GLU A 35 -6.22 -4.90 8.72
CA GLU A 35 -7.59 -4.90 8.24
C GLU A 35 -7.60 -4.43 6.79
N LEU A 36 -8.16 -5.25 5.90
CA LEU A 36 -8.38 -4.84 4.52
C LEU A 36 -9.21 -3.55 4.53
N SER A 37 -8.69 -2.48 3.93
CA SER A 37 -9.44 -1.25 3.76
C SER A 37 -10.77 -1.57 3.08
N ARG A 38 -11.89 -1.34 3.77
CA ARG A 38 -13.25 -1.60 3.25
C ARG A 38 -13.67 -0.64 2.15
N ARG A 39 -12.78 0.28 1.74
CA ARG A 39 -13.04 1.23 0.66
C ARG A 39 -12.99 0.47 -0.66
N ALA A 40 -14.11 0.46 -1.38
CA ALA A 40 -14.13 0.00 -2.76
C ALA A 40 -13.14 0.86 -3.57
N PHE A 41 -12.22 0.20 -4.26
CA PHE A 41 -11.31 0.88 -5.17
C PHE A 41 -12.15 1.60 -6.24
N LYS A 42 -12.06 2.92 -6.25
CA LYS A 42 -12.54 3.74 -7.37
C LYS A 42 -11.34 3.98 -8.25
N GLY A 43 -11.37 3.42 -9.46
CA GLY A 43 -10.30 3.64 -10.43
C GLY A 43 -9.98 5.12 -10.55
N VAL A 44 -8.69 5.45 -10.52
CA VAL A 44 -8.23 6.72 -11.07
C VAL A 44 -8.56 6.69 -12.56
N GLY A 45 -9.10 7.78 -13.10
CA GLY A 45 -9.44 7.87 -14.52
C GLY A 45 -8.23 7.66 -15.43
N LYS A 46 -8.37 7.89 -16.74
CA LYS A 46 -7.29 7.68 -17.70
C LYS A 46 -5.96 8.27 -17.22
N ASN A 47 -4.93 7.43 -17.18
CA ASN A 47 -3.60 7.80 -16.72
C ASN A 47 -2.63 7.68 -17.91
N ALA A 48 -2.16 8.82 -18.40
CA ALA A 48 -1.26 8.88 -19.56
C ALA A 48 0.04 8.08 -19.33
N ARG A 49 0.53 7.99 -18.09
CA ARG A 49 1.70 7.17 -17.76
C ARG A 49 1.41 5.68 -17.87
N GLU A 50 0.20 5.26 -17.47
CA GLU A 50 -0.23 3.88 -17.59
C GLU A 50 -0.40 3.49 -19.07
N GLU A 51 -1.05 4.34 -19.86
CA GLU A 51 -1.22 4.12 -21.31
C GLU A 51 0.14 3.99 -22.00
N ALA A 52 1.07 4.92 -21.75
CA ALA A 52 2.42 4.85 -22.32
C ALA A 52 3.19 3.58 -21.91
N ALA A 53 3.04 3.13 -20.65
CA ALA A 53 3.67 1.90 -20.17
C ALA A 53 3.08 0.65 -20.86
N ARG A 54 1.76 0.62 -21.09
CA ARG A 54 1.09 -0.47 -21.83
C ARG A 54 1.56 -0.53 -23.28
N ASP A 55 1.70 0.62 -23.93
CA ASP A 55 2.19 0.67 -25.31
C ASP A 55 3.66 0.27 -25.42
N ALA A 56 4.50 0.69 -24.47
CA ALA A 56 5.88 0.25 -24.40
C ALA A 56 5.99 -1.27 -24.19
N LEU A 57 5.13 -1.84 -23.35
CA LEU A 57 5.07 -3.28 -23.12
C LEU A 57 4.70 -4.05 -24.40
N LYS A 58 3.67 -3.62 -25.12
CA LYS A 58 3.26 -4.23 -26.40
C LYS A 58 4.39 -4.25 -27.43
N LYS A 59 5.11 -3.13 -27.57
CA LYS A 59 6.27 -3.02 -28.47
C LYS A 59 7.39 -4.00 -28.12
N LEU A 60 7.58 -4.36 -26.85
CA LEU A 60 8.59 -5.34 -26.45
C LEU A 60 8.24 -6.76 -26.95
N PHE A 61 6.96 -7.06 -27.15
CA PHE A 61 6.46 -8.38 -27.53
C PHE A 61 5.92 -8.46 -28.97
N GLY A 62 6.00 -7.38 -29.75
CA GLY A 62 5.71 -7.37 -31.19
C GLY A 62 4.26 -7.08 -31.59
N ASP A 63 3.46 -6.52 -30.66
CA ASP A 63 2.11 -5.97 -30.95
C ASP A 63 2.16 -4.51 -31.43
#